data_AF-A0A7G1KNG3-F1
#
_entry.id   AF-A0A7G1KNG3-F1
#
_cell.length_a   1.000
_cell.length_b   1.000
_cell.length_c   1.000
_cell.angle_alpha   90.00
_cell.angle_beta   90.00
_cell.angle_gamma   90.00
#
_symmetry.space_group_name_H-M   'P 1'
#
loop_
_entity.id
_entity.type
_entity.pdbx_description
1 polymer ?
#
loop_
_entity_poly.entity_id
_entity_poly.type
_entity_poly.pdbx_seq_one_letter_code
_entity_poly.pdbx_strand_id
1 'polypeptide(L)'
;MKRIAFGVAGLCTAIAGVGAAAGGPAAASIPEGVYCAQSVCYNSTPQTQTVTGTVVCPWIEMPVSWAIPPQSAAAVDAGCPDGMRSEAVRL
;
A
#
# COMPACT_ATOMS: atom_id res chain seq x y z
N MET A 1 -15.71 -33.97 -12.03
CA MET A 1 -14.92 -33.89 -10.78
C MET A 1 -13.43 -33.92 -11.12
N LYS A 2 -12.73 -32.78 -11.07
CA LYS A 2 -11.26 -32.72 -11.11
C LYS A 2 -10.83 -31.81 -9.96
N ARG A 3 -10.22 -32.42 -8.95
CA ARG A 3 -9.67 -31.75 -7.77
C ARG A 3 -8.22 -31.40 -8.08
N ILE A 4 -7.85 -30.13 -7.96
CA ILE A 4 -6.46 -29.71 -7.86
C ILE A 4 -6.38 -28.84 -6.61
N ALA A 5 -5.97 -29.45 -5.52
CA ALA A 5 -5.49 -28.82 -4.31
C ALA A 5 -4.18 -29.53 -4.02
N PHE A 6 -3.05 -28.81 -4.05
CA PHE A 6 -1.82 -29.09 -3.29
C PHE A 6 -0.86 -27.92 -3.54
N GLY A 7 -0.41 -27.25 -2.46
CA GLY A 7 0.64 -26.24 -2.56
C GLY A 7 0.72 -25.19 -1.44
N VAL A 8 0.26 -25.47 -0.22
CA VAL A 8 0.66 -24.70 0.97
C VAL A 8 1.88 -25.41 1.56
N ALA A 9 3.07 -24.83 1.39
CA ALA A 9 4.18 -24.84 2.35
C ALA A 9 5.49 -24.38 1.69
N GLY A 10 6.11 -23.36 2.28
CA GLY A 10 7.56 -23.15 2.20
C GLY A 10 7.99 -21.98 1.34
N LEU A 11 8.18 -20.81 1.96
CA LEU A 11 9.47 -20.11 1.91
C LEU A 11 9.55 -19.05 3.03
N CYS A 12 9.58 -19.52 4.27
CA CYS A 12 10.22 -18.78 5.35
C CYS A 12 11.74 -18.98 5.22
N THR A 13 12.41 -18.19 4.39
CA THR A 13 13.87 -18.06 4.45
C THR A 13 14.25 -16.60 4.35
N ALA A 14 14.67 -16.10 5.50
CA ALA A 14 15.45 -14.91 5.76
C ALA A 14 16.36 -14.44 4.61
N ILE A 15 16.25 -13.16 4.27
CA ILE A 15 17.40 -12.35 3.87
C ILE A 15 17.37 -11.10 4.75
N ALA A 16 17.88 -11.23 5.96
CA ALA A 16 18.35 -10.11 6.74
C ALA A 16 19.82 -9.90 6.38
N GLY A 17 20.15 -8.75 5.80
CA GLY A 17 21.53 -8.25 5.79
C GLY A 17 22.05 -7.80 4.43
N VAL A 18 22.42 -6.51 4.40
CA VAL A 18 23.38 -5.85 3.51
C VAL A 18 22.85 -5.40 2.14
N GLY A 19 22.28 -4.20 2.17
CA GLY A 19 22.01 -3.37 1.00
C GLY A 19 21.80 -1.92 1.42
N ALA A 20 22.75 -1.34 2.15
CA ALA A 20 22.80 0.10 2.32
C ALA A 20 23.18 0.74 0.98
N ALA A 21 22.19 1.13 0.18
CA ALA A 21 22.23 2.20 -0.82
C ALA A 21 21.02 2.12 -1.77
N ALA A 22 19.91 2.72 -1.37
CA ALA A 22 18.96 3.44 -2.23
C ALA A 22 17.82 3.89 -1.32
N GLY A 23 17.50 5.18 -1.30
CA GLY A 23 16.25 5.68 -0.74
C GLY A 23 15.08 5.16 -1.57
N GLY A 24 14.74 3.88 -1.39
CA GLY A 24 13.52 3.28 -1.92
C GLY A 24 12.32 3.75 -1.09
N PRO A 25 11.13 3.84 -1.70
CA PRO A 25 9.93 4.32 -1.03
C PRO A 25 9.66 3.45 0.19
N ALA A 26 9.34 4.09 1.31
CA ALA A 26 8.98 3.42 2.54
C ALA A 26 7.98 2.30 2.24
N ALA A 27 8.28 1.08 2.66
CA ALA A 27 7.33 -0.03 2.60
C ALA A 27 6.05 0.44 3.28
N ALA A 28 5.01 0.61 2.50
CA ALA A 28 3.79 1.20 3.00
C ALA A 28 3.09 0.19 3.91
N SER A 29 2.75 0.66 5.10
CA SER A 29 2.24 -0.18 6.18
C SER A 29 0.73 -0.18 6.08
N ILE A 30 0.16 -1.19 5.44
CA ILE A 30 -1.29 -1.39 5.42
C ILE A 30 -1.71 -1.95 6.80
N PRO A 31 -2.59 -1.26 7.56
CA PRO A 31 -3.06 -1.75 8.85
C PRO A 31 -3.87 -3.04 8.74
N GLU A 32 -3.88 -3.84 9.82
CA GLU A 32 -4.74 -5.03 9.88
C GLU A 32 -6.23 -4.67 9.68
N GLY A 33 -6.92 -5.47 8.86
CA GLY A 33 -8.32 -5.22 8.51
C GLY A 33 -8.53 -4.16 7.43
N VAL A 34 -7.46 -3.64 6.83
CA VAL A 34 -7.52 -2.84 5.60
C VAL A 34 -7.03 -3.67 4.41
N TYR A 35 -7.82 -3.67 3.35
CA TYR A 35 -7.53 -4.37 2.11
C TYR A 35 -7.44 -3.36 0.98
N CYS A 36 -6.27 -3.22 0.36
CA CYS A 36 -6.06 -2.28 -0.73
C CYS A 36 -5.83 -3.03 -2.05
N ALA A 37 -6.50 -2.56 -3.10
CA ALA A 37 -6.31 -3.00 -4.47
C ALA A 37 -6.18 -1.75 -5.35
N GLN A 38 -5.02 -1.59 -5.99
CA GLN A 38 -4.67 -0.39 -6.76
C GLN A 38 -4.86 0.87 -5.90
N SER A 39 -5.67 1.84 -6.35
CA SER A 39 -5.95 3.09 -5.66
C SER A 39 -7.22 3.05 -4.78
N VAL A 40 -7.72 1.87 -4.41
CA VAL A 40 -8.90 1.73 -3.54
C VAL A 40 -8.56 0.87 -2.33
N CYS A 41 -8.86 1.38 -1.14
CA CYS A 41 -8.73 0.65 0.12
C CYS A 41 -10.09 0.46 0.77
N TYR A 42 -10.38 -0.75 1.22
CA TYR A 42 -11.55 -1.10 2.01
C TYR A 42 -11.14 -1.39 3.46
N ASN A 43 -11.82 -0.74 4.40
CA ASN A 43 -11.63 -0.96 5.82
C ASN A 43 -12.75 -1.84 6.37
N SER A 44 -12.40 -3.05 6.82
CA SER A 44 -13.37 -3.98 7.42
C SER A 44 -13.57 -3.78 8.92
N THR A 45 -12.81 -2.87 9.56
CA THR A 45 -12.90 -2.62 11.00
C THR A 45 -13.97 -1.57 11.33
N PRO A 46 -14.45 -1.50 12.58
CA PRO A 46 -15.42 -0.50 13.02
C PRO A 46 -14.78 0.86 13.35
N GLN A 47 -13.46 1.04 13.14
CA GLN A 47 -12.73 2.27 13.43
C GLN A 47 -12.11 2.83 12.15
N THR A 48 -11.93 4.15 12.07
CA THR A 48 -11.17 4.75 10.96
C THR A 48 -9.73 4.27 10.99
N GLN A 49 -9.23 3.79 9.86
CA GLN A 49 -7.84 3.35 9.70
C GLN A 49 -7.05 4.34 8.87
N THR A 50 -5.78 4.52 9.19
CA THR A 50 -4.87 5.36 8.42
C THR A 50 -3.97 4.49 7.57
N VAL A 51 -4.04 4.65 6.26
CA VAL A 51 -3.13 4.00 5.31
C VAL A 51 -2.09 5.03 4.90
N THR A 52 -0.81 4.69 5.01
CA THR A 52 0.29 5.56 4.58
C THR A 52 0.95 4.95 3.36
N GLY A 53 1.09 5.74 2.31
CA GLY A 53 1.76 5.37 1.07
C GLY A 53 2.67 6.48 0.57
N THR A 54 3.14 6.31 -0.65
CA THR A 54 3.98 7.28 -1.35
C THR A 54 3.30 7.69 -2.65
N VAL A 55 3.13 8.99 -2.84
CA VAL A 55 2.70 9.57 -4.12
C VAL A 55 3.95 9.86 -4.95
N VAL A 56 3.96 9.35 -6.18
CA VAL A 56 5.05 9.56 -7.13
C VAL A 56 4.66 10.70 -8.06
N CYS A 57 5.44 11.77 -8.01
CA CYS A 57 5.37 12.91 -8.89
C CYS A 57 6.60 12.96 -9.79
N PRO A 58 6.57 13.66 -10.93
CA PRO A 58 7.66 13.65 -11.92
C PRO A 58 9.03 14.07 -11.35
N TRP A 59 9.02 14.85 -10.27
CA TRP A 59 10.20 15.47 -9.65
C TRP A 59 10.37 15.14 -8.17
N ILE A 60 9.43 14.42 -7.53
CA ILE A 60 9.49 14.09 -6.11
C ILE A 60 8.64 12.87 -5.77
N GLU A 61 9.06 12.11 -4.76
CA GLU A 61 8.21 11.14 -4.08
C GLU A 61 7.85 11.68 -2.70
N MET A 62 6.55 11.65 -2.34
CA MET A 62 6.05 12.23 -1.10
C MET A 62 5.23 11.22 -0.30
N PRO A 63 5.49 11.06 1.00
CA PRO A 63 4.63 10.24 1.85
C PRO A 63 3.27 10.93 2.03
N VAL A 64 2.19 10.18 1.82
CA VAL A 64 0.81 10.64 2.01
C VAL A 64 0.05 9.62 2.84
N SER A 65 -0.79 10.12 3.74
CA SER A 65 -1.66 9.30 4.56
C SER A 65 -3.11 9.57 4.22
N TRP A 66 -3.89 8.50 4.06
CA TRP A 66 -5.32 8.56 3.82
C TRP A 66 -6.08 7.96 5.00
N ALA A 67 -7.17 8.61 5.39
CA ALA A 67 -8.10 8.08 6.38
C ALA A 67 -9.19 7.27 5.65
N ILE A 68 -9.27 5.97 5.95
CA ILE A 68 -10.29 5.06 5.40
C ILE A 68 -11.39 4.89 6.45
N PRO A 69 -12.61 5.42 6.21
CA PRO A 69 -13.69 5.34 7.19
C PRO A 69 -14.10 3.89 7.48
N PRO A 70 -14.72 3.62 8.64
CA PRO A 70 -15.08 2.27 9.04
C PRO A 70 -16.08 1.63 8.07
N GLN A 71 -15.93 0.33 7.84
CA GLN A 71 -16.84 -0.48 7.00
C GLN A 71 -17.09 0.13 5.61
N SER A 72 -16.09 0.81 5.05
CA SER A 72 -16.24 1.57 3.82
C SER A 72 -15.01 1.45 2.93
N ALA A 73 -15.18 1.83 1.67
CA ALA A 73 -14.10 1.98 0.71
C ALA A 73 -13.80 3.47 0.49
N ALA A 74 -12.52 3.81 0.40
CA ALA A 74 -12.06 5.13 0.00
C ALA A 74 -10.95 5.01 -1.05
N ALA A 75 -10.92 5.99 -1.96
CA ALA A 75 -9.84 6.10 -2.93
C ALA A 75 -8.61 6.71 -2.25
N VAL A 76 -7.47 6.06 -2.45
CA VAL A 76 -6.14 6.54 -2.05
C VAL A 76 -5.46 7.15 -3.27
N ASP A 77 -5.90 8.35 -3.62
CA ASP A 77 -5.29 9.15 -4.68
C ASP A 77 -4.87 10.50 -4.10
N ALA A 78 -3.86 11.10 -4.72
CA ALA A 78 -3.37 12.41 -4.34
C ALA A 78 -2.66 13.05 -5.54
N GLY A 79 -2.88 14.36 -5.70
CA GLY A 79 -2.21 15.17 -6.70
C GLY A 79 -0.82 15.61 -6.26
N CYS A 80 -0.01 16.02 -7.23
CA CYS A 80 1.28 16.64 -6.98
C CYS A 80 1.11 18.09 -6.49
N PRO A 81 2.09 18.66 -5.76
CA PRO A 81 1.96 19.97 -5.12
C PRO A 81 1.85 21.13 -6.13
N ASP A 82 2.35 20.90 -7.34
CA ASP A 82 2.25 21.79 -8.50
C ASP A 82 0.88 21.74 -9.20
N GLY A 83 -0.05 20.93 -8.69
CA GLY A 83 -1.38 20.73 -9.29
C GLY A 83 -1.39 19.74 -10.45
N MET A 84 -0.25 19.11 -10.78
CA MET A 84 -0.22 18.03 -11.75
C MET A 84 -0.78 16.73 -11.16
N ARG A 85 -1.17 15.80 -12.05
CA ARG A 85 -1.56 14.45 -11.64
C ARG A 85 -0.32 13.69 -11.19
N SER A 86 -0.50 12.85 -10.17
CA SER A 86 0.49 11.86 -9.78
C SER A 86 0.68 10.84 -10.89
N GLU A 87 1.91 10.35 -11.03
CA GLU A 87 2.27 9.28 -11.96
C GLU A 87 1.85 7.92 -11.39
N ALA A 88 1.95 7.77 -10.07
CA ALA A 88 1.55 6.57 -9.36
C ALA A 88 1.31 6.85 -7.87
N VAL A 89 0.58 5.94 -7.23
CA VAL A 89 0.49 5.81 -5.77
C VAL A 89 1.00 4.41 -5.39
N ARG A 90 1.92 4.35 -4.41
CA ARG A 90 2.50 3.12 -3.89
C ARG A 90 2.07 2.91 -2.44
N LEU A 91 1.42 1.79 -2.17
CA LEU A 91 0.96 1.32 -0.86
C LEU A 91 1.70 0.05 -0.43
#